data_AF-A0A023G0K7-F1
#
_entry.id   AF-A0A023G0K7-F1
#
_cell.length_a   1.000
_cell.length_b   1.000
_cell.length_c   1.000
_cell.angle_alpha   90.00
_cell.angle_beta   90.00
_cell.angle_gamma   90.00
#
_symmetry.space_group_name_H-M   'P 1'
#
loop_
_entity.id
_entity.type
_entity.pdbx_description
1 polymer ?
#
loop_
_entity_poly.entity_id
_entity_poly.type
_entity_poly.pdbx_seq_one_letter_code
_entity_poly.pdbx_strand_id
1 'polypeptide(L)'
;MRLTEVLFGVFKRRGFGGPRFHFVKHIPGKITIGKHRIVPDVTPKFKMDLWKKLAIEEKTMMYLSQPYLTTDEEKHMPKEFIRRRLRTYDKAPQRQRRPLKSLFAADLLSHINVDRQWEE
;
A
#
# COMPACT_ATOMS: atom_id res chain seq x y z
N MET A 1 5.35 22.59 25.35
CA MET A 1 4.28 21.60 25.60
C MET A 1 4.91 20.22 25.58
N ARG A 2 4.85 19.49 26.70
CA ARG A 2 5.54 18.19 26.83
C ARG A 2 4.68 17.10 26.20
N LEU A 3 5.29 16.23 25.38
CA LEU A 3 4.63 15.15 24.63
C LEU A 3 3.75 14.24 25.51
N THR A 4 4.07 14.17 26.79
CA THR A 4 3.34 13.42 27.83
C THR A 4 1.92 13.95 28.05
N GLU A 5 1.68 15.25 27.93
CA GLU A 5 0.37 15.86 28.21
C GLU A 5 -0.65 15.58 27.09
N VAL A 6 -0.19 15.48 25.84
CA VAL A 6 -1.05 15.15 24.69
C VAL A 6 -1.47 13.68 24.75
N LEU A 7 -0.55 12.79 25.15
CA LEU A 7 -0.82 11.35 25.24
C LEU A 7 -1.82 11.03 26.36
N PHE A 8 -1.71 11.67 27.52
CA PHE A 8 -2.67 11.47 28.62
C PHE A 8 -3.98 12.27 28.47
N GLY A 9 -3.97 13.36 27.70
CA GLY A 9 -5.17 14.18 27.44
C GLY A 9 -6.23 13.49 26.60
N VAL A 10 -5.83 12.61 25.67
CA VAL A 10 -6.76 11.82 24.83
C VAL A 10 -7.48 10.74 25.65
N PHE A 11 -6.87 10.21 26.71
CA PHE A 11 -7.45 9.13 27.52
C PHE A 11 -8.40 9.60 28.63
N LYS A 12 -8.36 10.87 29.06
CA LYS A 12 -9.24 11.38 30.13
C LYS A 12 -10.65 11.77 29.68
N ARG A 13 -10.92 11.90 28.37
CA ARG A 13 -12.19 12.46 27.87
C ARG A 13 -13.31 11.44 27.57
N ARG A 14 -13.16 10.16 27.91
CA ARG A 14 -14.24 9.18 27.73
C ARG A 14 -14.72 8.62 29.07
N GLY A 15 -15.55 9.44 29.73
CA GLY A 15 -16.40 8.97 30.82
C GLY A 15 -17.53 8.06 30.31
N PHE A 16 -17.93 7.14 31.19
CA PHE A 16 -19.08 6.23 31.14
C PHE A 16 -19.03 5.03 30.19
N GLY A 17 -18.68 3.86 30.76
CA GLY A 17 -19.28 2.57 30.39
C GLY A 17 -18.39 1.51 29.75
N GLY A 18 -17.13 1.80 29.40
CA GLY A 18 -16.21 0.78 28.90
C GLY A 18 -15.63 -0.08 30.04
N PRO A 19 -15.40 -1.39 29.85
CA PRO A 19 -14.71 -2.20 30.84
C PRO A 19 -13.37 -1.52 31.18
N ARG A 20 -13.09 -1.38 32.47
CA ARG A 20 -11.78 -0.92 32.94
C ARG A 20 -10.76 -1.84 32.30
N PHE A 21 -9.93 -1.35 31.40
CA PHE A 21 -8.77 -2.09 30.92
C PHE A 21 -7.91 -2.34 32.16
N HIS A 22 -8.09 -3.51 32.77
CA HIS A 22 -7.17 -4.00 33.79
C HIS A 22 -5.87 -4.22 33.02
N PHE A 23 -4.89 -3.35 33.25
CA PHE A 23 -3.52 -3.64 32.86
C PHE A 23 -3.12 -4.90 33.61
N VAL A 24 -3.31 -6.06 32.97
CA VAL A 24 -2.79 -7.34 33.46
C VAL A 24 -1.29 -7.15 33.58
N LYS A 25 -0.77 -7.35 34.79
CA LYS A 25 0.58 -6.94 35.22
C LYS A 25 1.71 -7.46 34.30
N HIS A 26 1.45 -8.53 33.54
CA HIS A 26 2.28 -9.03 32.44
C HIS A 26 1.49 -10.05 31.60
N ILE A 27 1.52 -9.97 30.26
CA ILE A 27 0.99 -11.01 29.36
C ILE A 27 2.19 -11.78 28.80
N PRO A 28 2.25 -13.11 28.95
CA PRO A 28 3.41 -13.88 28.52
C PRO A 28 3.50 -13.91 26.99
N GLY A 29 4.66 -13.58 26.45
CA GLY A 29 4.93 -13.63 25.01
C GLY A 29 4.26 -12.52 24.21
N LYS A 30 3.94 -12.79 22.94
CA LYS A 30 3.42 -11.78 22.01
C LYS A 30 1.90 -11.60 22.19
N ILE A 31 1.46 -10.37 22.43
CA ILE A 31 0.07 -10.01 22.80
C ILE A 31 -0.98 -10.55 21.82
N THR A 32 -0.67 -10.62 20.52
CA THR A 32 -1.64 -10.96 19.47
C THR A 32 -1.69 -12.44 19.10
N ILE A 33 -0.75 -13.27 19.60
CA ILE A 33 -0.54 -14.65 19.12
C ILE A 33 -0.30 -15.58 20.31
N GLY A 34 -0.60 -16.87 20.15
CA GLY A 34 -0.36 -17.90 21.16
C GLY A 34 -1.57 -18.18 22.04
N LYS A 35 -1.32 -18.92 23.13
CA LYS A 35 -2.36 -19.39 24.07
C LYS A 35 -2.94 -18.25 24.90
N HIS A 36 -2.09 -17.35 25.41
CA HIS A 36 -2.50 -16.21 26.21
C HIS A 36 -2.36 -14.94 25.38
N ARG A 37 -3.44 -14.55 24.69
CA ARG A 37 -3.49 -13.38 23.80
C ARG A 37 -4.64 -12.45 24.15
N ILE A 38 -4.53 -11.18 23.80
CA ILE A 38 -5.64 -10.23 23.86
C ILE A 38 -6.44 -10.37 22.56
N VAL A 39 -7.71 -10.75 22.69
CA VAL A 39 -8.68 -10.67 21.59
C VAL A 39 -9.56 -9.46 21.86
N PRO A 40 -9.53 -8.42 21.00
CA PRO A 40 -10.43 -7.28 21.17
C PRO A 40 -11.88 -7.71 20.92
N ASP A 41 -12.80 -7.18 21.72
CA ASP A 41 -14.23 -7.47 21.58
C ASP A 41 -14.81 -6.89 20.28
N VAL A 42 -15.78 -7.60 19.71
CA VAL A 42 -16.47 -7.16 18.49
C VAL A 42 -17.46 -6.04 18.83
N THR A 43 -17.04 -4.81 18.55
CA THR A 43 -17.90 -3.62 18.71
C THR A 43 -19.07 -3.62 17.72
N PRO A 44 -20.20 -2.94 18.03
CA PRO A 44 -21.34 -2.86 17.11
C PRO A 44 -20.99 -2.20 15.76
N LYS A 45 -19.99 -1.32 15.73
CA LYS A 45 -19.48 -0.72 14.49
C LYS A 45 -18.94 -1.79 13.53
N PHE A 46 -18.15 -2.74 14.04
CA PHE A 46 -17.62 -3.83 13.21
C PHE A 46 -18.74 -4.70 12.63
N LYS A 47 -19.81 -4.94 13.40
CA LYS A 47 -20.99 -5.66 12.91
C LYS A 47 -21.66 -4.90 11.76
N MET A 48 -21.89 -3.60 11.92
CA MET A 48 -22.49 -2.77 10.87
C MET A 48 -21.63 -2.70 9.60
N ASP A 49 -20.30 -2.57 9.75
CA ASP A 49 -19.38 -2.56 8.62
C ASP A 49 -19.35 -3.92 7.89
N LEU A 50 -19.47 -5.03 8.63
CA LEU A 50 -19.61 -6.36 8.04
C LEU A 50 -20.91 -6.47 7.21
N TRP A 51 -22.05 -6.07 7.76
CA TRP A 51 -23.32 -6.10 7.04
C TRP A 51 -23.30 -5.28 5.75
N LYS A 52 -22.67 -4.10 5.77
CA LYS A 52 -22.49 -3.30 4.55
C LYS A 52 -21.67 -4.02 3.49
N LYS A 53 -20.59 -4.70 3.89
CA LYS A 53 -19.76 -5.48 2.96
C LYS A 53 -20.54 -6.66 2.38
N LEU A 54 -21.29 -7.38 3.21
CA LEU A 54 -22.12 -8.50 2.77
C LEU A 54 -23.20 -8.05 1.77
N ALA A 55 -23.84 -6.91 2.00
CA ALA A 55 -24.83 -6.35 1.06
C ALA A 55 -24.20 -5.97 -0.29
N ILE A 56 -22.97 -5.44 -0.28
CA ILE A 56 -22.23 -5.16 -1.52
C ILE A 56 -21.89 -6.47 -2.23
N GLU A 57 -21.41 -7.48 -1.50
CA GLU A 57 -21.03 -8.78 -2.05
C GLU A 57 -22.22 -9.49 -2.69
N GLU A 58 -23.38 -9.52 -2.01
CA GLU A 58 -24.63 -10.06 -2.56
C GLU A 58 -25.02 -9.37 -3.87
N LYS A 59 -24.99 -8.03 -3.88
CA LYS A 59 -25.27 -7.24 -5.10
C LYS A 59 -24.28 -7.57 -6.21
N THR A 60 -23.00 -7.71 -5.90
CA THR A 60 -21.97 -8.09 -6.88
C THR A 60 -22.20 -9.50 -7.42
N MET A 61 -22.52 -10.47 -6.56
CA MET A 61 -22.84 -11.84 -6.98
C MET A 61 -24.05 -11.90 -7.90
N MET A 62 -25.09 -11.09 -7.64
CA MET A 62 -26.26 -10.98 -8.52
C MET A 62 -25.87 -10.55 -9.94
N TYR A 63 -24.95 -9.59 -10.10
CA TYR A 63 -24.50 -9.18 -11.43
C TYR A 63 -23.56 -10.19 -12.09
N LEU A 64 -22.72 -10.87 -11.31
CA LEU A 64 -21.77 -11.85 -11.85
C LEU A 64 -22.43 -13.18 -12.22
N SER A 65 -23.59 -13.51 -11.65
CA SER A 65 -24.29 -14.76 -11.92
C SER A 65 -24.94 -14.82 -13.30
N GLN A 66 -25.10 -13.68 -13.98
CA GLN A 66 -25.71 -13.57 -15.31
C GLN A 66 -24.67 -13.13 -16.35
N PRO A 67 -23.79 -14.05 -16.79
CA PRO A 67 -22.82 -13.74 -17.83
C PRO A 67 -23.54 -13.53 -19.17
N TYR A 68 -23.06 -12.56 -19.95
CA TYR A 68 -23.59 -12.29 -21.29
C TYR A 68 -23.20 -13.35 -22.32
N LEU A 69 -22.01 -13.95 -22.15
CA LEU A 69 -21.48 -14.97 -23.06
C LEU A 69 -21.37 -16.30 -22.33
N THR A 70 -21.64 -17.36 -23.05
CA THR A 70 -21.28 -18.72 -22.62
C THR A 70 -19.79 -18.95 -22.76
N THR A 71 -19.26 -19.94 -22.03
CA THR A 71 -17.84 -20.31 -22.06
C THR A 71 -17.38 -20.73 -23.47
N ASP A 72 -18.28 -21.34 -24.24
CA ASP A 72 -17.97 -21.78 -25.61
C ASP A 72 -17.91 -20.59 -26.58
N GLU A 73 -18.85 -19.63 -26.47
CA GLU A 73 -18.83 -18.40 -27.25
C GLU A 73 -17.59 -17.54 -26.96
N GLU A 74 -17.18 -17.45 -25.68
CA GLU A 74 -15.98 -16.73 -25.28
C GLU A 74 -14.73 -17.32 -25.95
N LYS A 75 -14.63 -18.65 -26.06
CA LYS A 75 -13.50 -19.35 -26.69
C LYS A 75 -13.34 -19.01 -28.17
N HIS A 76 -14.44 -18.71 -28.85
CA HIS A 76 -14.47 -18.36 -30.26
C HIS A 76 -14.34 -16.85 -30.52
N MET A 77 -14.21 -16.03 -29.47
CA MET A 77 -14.05 -14.58 -29.62
C MET A 77 -12.71 -14.25 -30.31
N PRO A 78 -12.69 -13.30 -31.28
CA PRO A 78 -11.47 -12.93 -31.99
C PRO A 78 -10.39 -12.40 -31.05
N LYS A 79 -9.29 -13.15 -30.94
CA LYS A 79 -8.12 -12.83 -30.10
C LYS A 79 -7.41 -11.52 -30.49
N GLU A 80 -7.69 -10.98 -31.66
CA GLU A 80 -7.14 -9.72 -32.16
C GLU A 80 -7.57 -8.51 -31.31
N PHE A 81 -8.80 -8.51 -30.80
CA PHE A 81 -9.32 -7.45 -29.92
C PHE A 81 -8.75 -7.53 -28.51
N ILE A 82 -8.54 -8.75 -27.99
CA ILE A 82 -7.89 -9.00 -26.68
C ILE A 82 -6.45 -8.46 -26.70
N ARG A 83 -5.72 -8.66 -27.81
CA ARG A 83 -4.36 -8.13 -27.98
C ARG A 83 -4.29 -6.60 -27.98
N ARG A 84 -5.32 -5.87 -28.43
CA ARG A 84 -5.30 -4.39 -28.43
C ARG A 84 -5.22 -3.79 -27.03
N ARG A 85 -5.83 -4.41 -26.00
CA ARG A 85 -5.71 -3.96 -24.60
C ARG A 85 -4.42 -4.45 -23.91
N LEU A 86 -3.86 -5.57 -24.37
CA LEU A 86 -2.59 -6.13 -23.88
C LEU A 86 -1.35 -5.40 -24.42
N ARG A 87 -1.44 -4.66 -25.52
CA ARG A 87 -0.31 -3.87 -26.08
C ARG A 87 0.30 -2.87 -25.08
N THR A 88 -0.42 -2.50 -24.03
CA THR A 88 0.09 -1.67 -22.94
C THR A 88 1.04 -2.43 -22.00
N TYR A 89 0.89 -3.75 -21.86
CA TYR A 89 1.75 -4.61 -21.04
C TYR A 89 3.01 -5.09 -21.78
N ASP A 90 2.96 -5.23 -23.11
CA ASP A 90 4.15 -5.58 -23.91
C ASP A 90 5.25 -4.52 -23.83
N LYS A 91 4.87 -3.27 -23.52
CA LYS A 91 5.79 -2.18 -23.21
C LYS A 91 5.92 -2.02 -21.69
N ALA A 92 6.38 -3.07 -21.01
CA ALA A 92 6.86 -2.88 -19.64
C ALA A 92 7.86 -1.71 -19.66
N PRO A 93 7.73 -0.71 -18.76
CA PRO A 93 8.65 0.42 -18.74
C PRO A 93 10.03 -0.15 -18.44
N GLN A 94 10.87 -0.28 -19.47
CA GLN A 94 12.27 -0.63 -19.26
C GLN A 94 12.83 0.46 -18.37
N ARG A 95 13.26 0.07 -17.15
CA ARG A 95 13.95 0.99 -16.25
C ARG A 95 15.14 1.53 -17.03
N GLN A 96 15.06 2.79 -17.45
CA GLN A 96 16.15 3.44 -18.16
C GLN A 96 17.39 3.29 -17.29
N ARG A 97 18.38 2.55 -17.79
CA ARG A 97 19.67 2.45 -17.12
C ARG A 97 20.19 3.89 -17.05
N ARG A 98 20.40 4.40 -15.85
CA ARG A 98 21.10 5.67 -15.65
C ARG A 98 22.58 5.32 -15.63
N PRO A 99 23.30 5.42 -16.76
CA PRO A 99 24.74 5.18 -16.72
C PRO A 99 25.35 6.16 -15.71
N LEU A 100 26.41 5.72 -15.03
CA LEU A 100 27.23 6.64 -14.24
C LEU A 100 27.76 7.73 -15.17
N LYS A 101 27.98 8.94 -14.63
CA LYS A 101 28.62 10.02 -15.39
C LYS A 101 29.98 9.53 -15.87
N SER A 102 30.19 9.47 -17.18
CA SER A 102 31.50 9.22 -17.75
C SER A 102 32.38 10.44 -17.48
N LEU A 103 33.53 10.23 -16.83
CA LEU A 103 34.55 11.25 -16.69
C LEU A 103 35.58 11.06 -17.81
N PHE A 104 35.75 12.08 -18.64
CA PHE A 104 36.79 12.09 -19.67
C PHE A 104 38.02 12.82 -19.14
N ALA A 105 39.22 12.32 -19.49
CA ALA A 105 40.47 12.94 -19.08
C ALA A 105 40.60 14.40 -19.56
N ALA A 106 40.01 14.71 -20.72
CA ALA A 106 39.95 16.07 -21.26
C ALA A 106 39.25 17.06 -20.30
N ASP A 107 38.15 16.64 -19.66
CA ASP A 107 37.39 17.48 -18.71
C ASP A 107 38.18 17.73 -17.41
N LEU A 108 39.09 16.83 -17.04
CA LEU A 108 39.96 17.01 -15.88
C LEU A 108 41.14 17.94 -16.21
N LEU A 109 41.70 17.81 -17.41
CA LEU A 109 42.86 18.58 -17.86
C LEU A 109 42.51 20.01 -18.27
N SER A 110 41.25 20.30 -18.60
CA SER A 110 40.81 21.67 -18.92
C SER A 110 41.01 22.65 -17.77
N HIS A 111 40.97 22.17 -16.52
CA HIS A 111 41.18 23.01 -15.33
C HIS A 111 42.63 23.51 -15.18
N ILE A 112 43.60 22.88 -15.86
CA ILE A 112 45.00 23.32 -15.83
C ILE A 112 45.18 24.62 -16.61
N ASN A 113 44.32 24.88 -17.60
CA ASN A 113 44.39 26.09 -18.43
C ASN A 113 43.84 27.35 -17.74
N VAL A 114 43.32 27.26 -16.51
CA VAL A 114 42.77 28.40 -15.77
C VAL A 114 43.84 29.45 -15.49
N ASP A 115 45.07 29.03 -15.24
CA ASP A 115 46.21 29.92 -14.94
C ASP A 115 47.00 30.31 -16.19
N ARG A 116 46.47 30.03 -17.39
CA ARG A 116 47.15 30.34 -18.65
C ARG A 116 47.13 31.84 -18.91
N GLN A 117 48.30 32.47 -18.78
CA GLN A 117 48.52 33.86 -19.17
C GLN A 117 49.16 33.95 -20.56
N TRP A 118 48.99 35.08 -21.22
CA TRP A 118 49.68 35.38 -22.46
C TRP A 118 51.06 35.95 -22.13
N GLU A 119 52.06 35.65 -22.96
CA GLU A 119 53.40 36.24 -22.82
C GLU A 119 53.31 37.74 -23.16
N GLU A 120 53.74 38.59 -22.22
CA GLU A 120 54.01 40.02 -22.46
C GLU A 120 55.44 40.20 -22.99
#